data_AF-A0A6L3NFZ5-F1
#
_entry.id   AF-A0A6L3NFZ5-F1
#
_cell.length_a   1.000
_cell.length_b   1.000
_cell.length_c   1.000
_cell.angle_alpha   90.00
_cell.angle_beta   90.00
_cell.angle_gamma   90.00
#
_symmetry.space_group_name_H-M   'P 1'
#
loop_
_entity.id
_entity.type
_entity.pdbx_description
1 polymer ?
#
loop_
_entity_poly.entity_id
_entity_poly.type
_entity_poly.pdbx_seq_one_letter_code
_entity_poly.pdbx_strand_id
1 'polypeptide(L)'
;MDLFDFVNEQMEAVRLPLYAVTVTAAARANTPLIAILHWHGFLRETPLALPGVALPRRPVPGSAIQFALPWHALESIDETLLDAAWRLGAWELERVERRGCNTIGASAGEALACRQAFGDYDGGPSAGCHLVDGAPDRDELMRLAARNGYARWLFRPVKGGLLRMLDERDDTLDADGGRQPPCPVLPRPAGHRSARTLYRLGAIRGILMR
;
A
#
# COMPACT_ATOMS: atom_id res chain seq x y z
N MET A 1 -12.99 -10.27 7.75
CA MET A 1 -12.69 -9.56 6.49
C MET A 1 -11.19 -9.41 6.43
N ASP A 2 -10.57 -9.97 5.39
CA ASP A 2 -9.12 -9.88 5.18
C ASP A 2 -8.78 -8.62 4.34
N LEU A 3 -7.48 -8.35 4.12
CA LEU A 3 -7.07 -7.19 3.32
C LEU A 3 -7.59 -7.25 1.88
N PHE A 4 -7.68 -8.44 1.28
CA PHE A 4 -8.15 -8.58 -0.10
C PHE A 4 -9.62 -8.15 -0.21
N ASP A 5 -10.46 -8.59 0.71
CA ASP A 5 -11.89 -8.23 0.76
C ASP A 5 -12.05 -6.71 0.85
N PHE A 6 -11.33 -6.07 1.78
CA PHE A 6 -11.36 -4.61 1.94
C PHE A 6 -10.91 -3.86 0.68
N VAL A 7 -9.82 -4.31 0.04
CA VAL A 7 -9.32 -3.66 -1.18
C VAL A 7 -10.34 -3.79 -2.32
N ASN A 8 -10.98 -4.94 -2.48
CA ASN A 8 -12.04 -5.10 -3.48
C ASN A 8 -13.25 -4.22 -3.20
N GLU A 9 -13.73 -4.17 -1.97
CA GLU A 9 -14.85 -3.29 -1.59
C GLU A 9 -14.54 -1.82 -1.89
N GLN A 10 -13.31 -1.37 -1.63
CA GLN A 10 -12.88 -0.01 -1.95
C GLN A 10 -12.78 0.21 -3.47
N MET A 11 -12.27 -0.76 -4.24
CA MET A 11 -12.26 -0.67 -5.71
C MET A 11 -13.67 -0.55 -6.29
N GLU A 12 -14.63 -1.34 -5.78
CA GLU A 12 -16.04 -1.27 -6.19
C GLU A 12 -16.71 0.05 -5.79
N ALA A 13 -16.35 0.61 -4.64
CA ALA A 13 -16.89 1.88 -4.16
C ALA A 13 -16.31 3.10 -4.90
N VAL A 14 -14.99 3.13 -5.10
CA VAL A 14 -14.28 4.26 -5.71
C VAL A 14 -14.40 4.24 -7.23
N ARG A 15 -14.51 3.05 -7.84
CA ARG A 15 -14.62 2.82 -9.30
C ARG A 15 -13.52 3.48 -10.11
N LEU A 16 -12.30 3.48 -9.57
CA LEU A 16 -11.10 3.93 -10.24
C LEU A 16 -10.04 2.83 -10.19
N PRO A 17 -9.10 2.80 -11.15
CA PRO A 17 -7.99 1.86 -11.09
C PRO A 17 -7.12 2.16 -9.87
N LEU A 18 -6.78 1.13 -9.10
CA LEU A 18 -5.85 1.26 -7.98
C LEU A 18 -4.40 1.32 -8.47
N TYR A 19 -3.61 2.31 -8.05
CA TYR A 19 -2.21 2.39 -8.46
C TYR A 19 -1.32 1.48 -7.60
N ALA A 20 -1.48 1.56 -6.28
CA ALA A 20 -0.72 0.75 -5.34
C ALA A 20 -1.45 0.60 -4.01
N VAL A 21 -1.02 -0.38 -3.23
CA VAL A 21 -1.39 -0.53 -1.82
C VAL A 21 -0.12 -0.49 -1.00
N THR A 22 -0.09 0.37 0.03
CA THR A 22 0.94 0.30 1.06
C THR A 22 0.32 -0.13 2.37
N VAL A 23 0.97 -1.03 3.09
CA VAL A 23 0.59 -1.40 4.46
C VAL A 23 1.74 -1.02 5.38
N THR A 24 1.46 -0.46 6.54
CA THR A 24 2.49 -0.06 7.51
C THR A 24 2.15 -0.59 8.89
N ALA A 25 3.15 -1.15 9.56
CA ALA A 25 3.09 -1.58 10.96
C ALA A 25 4.18 -0.89 11.76
N ALA A 26 3.84 -0.35 12.92
CA ALA A 26 4.85 0.04 13.90
C ALA A 26 5.60 -1.22 14.39
N ALA A 27 6.89 -1.11 14.71
CA ALA A 27 7.71 -2.22 15.21
C ALA A 27 7.37 -2.57 16.67
N ARG A 28 6.12 -2.95 16.91
CA ARG A 28 5.59 -3.43 18.19
C ARG A 28 4.51 -4.46 17.91
N ALA A 29 4.75 -5.70 18.31
CA ALA A 29 3.81 -6.81 18.13
C ALA A 29 2.38 -6.45 18.58
N ASN A 30 1.40 -6.99 17.86
CA ASN A 30 -0.04 -6.80 18.10
C ASN A 30 -0.53 -5.33 18.07
N THR A 31 0.17 -4.42 17.40
CA THR A 31 -0.42 -3.12 17.04
C THR A 31 -1.22 -3.21 15.75
N PRO A 32 -2.27 -2.39 15.58
CA PRO A 32 -2.98 -2.28 14.31
C PRO A 32 -2.05 -1.90 13.14
N LEU A 33 -2.46 -2.28 11.94
CA LEU A 33 -1.81 -1.96 10.69
C LEU A 33 -2.60 -0.87 9.97
N ILE A 34 -1.90 -0.02 9.24
CA ILE A 34 -2.49 1.01 8.38
C ILE A 34 -2.29 0.59 6.92
N ALA A 35 -3.37 0.34 6.19
CA ALA A 35 -3.37 0.24 4.74
C ALA A 35 -3.69 1.61 4.13
N ILE A 36 -2.94 2.00 3.10
CA ILE A 36 -3.22 3.17 2.26
C ILE A 36 -3.38 2.68 0.83
N LEU A 37 -4.54 2.97 0.25
CA LEU A 37 -4.89 2.67 -1.13
C LEU A 37 -4.61 3.93 -1.95
N HIS A 38 -3.66 3.82 -2.87
CA HIS A 38 -3.18 4.94 -3.66
C HIS A 38 -4.01 5.05 -4.94
N TRP A 39 -4.96 5.98 -4.94
CA TRP A 39 -5.70 6.42 -6.14
C TRP A 39 -5.05 7.66 -6.80
N HIS A 40 -3.93 8.11 -6.24
CA HIS A 40 -3.30 9.37 -6.58
C HIS A 40 -2.76 9.35 -8.01
N GLY A 41 -3.22 10.32 -8.81
CA GLY A 41 -2.98 10.40 -10.25
C GLY A 41 -4.27 10.54 -11.05
N PHE A 42 -5.41 10.11 -10.47
CA PHE A 42 -6.73 10.33 -11.06
C PHE A 42 -7.31 11.68 -10.65
N LEU A 43 -7.91 12.36 -11.62
CA LEU A 43 -8.63 13.61 -11.44
C LEU A 43 -10.13 13.33 -11.58
N ARG A 44 -10.91 13.78 -10.60
CA ARG A 44 -12.38 13.70 -10.63
C ARG A 44 -12.97 15.06 -10.93
N GLU A 45 -14.00 15.08 -11.77
CA GLU A 45 -14.77 16.30 -12.02
C GLU A 45 -15.53 16.72 -10.76
N THR A 46 -15.60 18.02 -10.53
CA THR A 46 -16.37 18.55 -9.40
C THR A 46 -17.86 18.37 -9.75
N PRO A 47 -18.68 17.67 -8.93
CA PRO A 47 -20.08 17.41 -9.26
C PRO A 47 -20.97 18.67 -9.38
N LEU A 48 -20.51 19.78 -8.81
CA LEU A 48 -21.16 21.08 -8.96
C LEU A 48 -21.00 21.56 -10.42
N ALA A 49 -22.09 21.99 -11.05
CA ALA A 49 -22.05 22.67 -12.34
C ALA A 49 -22.52 24.12 -12.17
N LEU A 50 -21.72 25.08 -12.63
CA LEU A 50 -22.04 26.50 -12.61
C LEU A 50 -21.99 27.04 -14.05
N PRO A 51 -23.08 27.60 -14.60
CA PRO A 51 -23.09 28.14 -15.96
C PRO A 51 -21.97 29.15 -16.19
N GLY A 52 -21.18 28.97 -17.25
CA GLY A 52 -20.06 29.87 -17.60
C GLY A 52 -18.81 29.72 -16.73
N VAL A 53 -18.79 28.81 -15.75
CA VAL A 53 -17.63 28.59 -14.86
C VAL A 53 -17.10 27.17 -15.02
N ALA A 54 -15.90 27.04 -15.57
CA ALA A 54 -15.17 25.77 -15.59
C ALA A 54 -14.56 25.51 -14.20
N LEU A 55 -15.09 24.52 -13.49
CA LEU A 55 -14.53 24.13 -12.19
C LEU A 55 -13.32 23.21 -12.38
N PRO A 56 -12.24 23.42 -11.61
CA PRO A 56 -11.06 22.57 -11.73
C PRO A 56 -11.37 21.14 -11.32
N ARG A 57 -10.77 20.19 -12.02
CA ARG A 57 -10.76 18.79 -11.59
C ARG A 57 -9.94 18.66 -10.32
N ARG A 58 -10.38 17.79 -9.41
CA ARG A 58 -9.73 17.59 -8.11
C ARG A 58 -9.03 16.24 -8.08
N PRO A 59 -7.84 16.13 -7.46
CA PRO A 59 -7.22 14.84 -7.25
C PRO A 59 -8.11 13.96 -6.39
N VAL A 60 -8.15 12.67 -6.71
CA VAL A 60 -8.82 11.69 -5.87
C VAL A 60 -7.95 11.42 -4.63
N PRO A 61 -8.50 11.57 -3.42
CA PRO A 61 -7.77 11.27 -2.20
C PRO A 61 -7.53 9.75 -2.10
N GLY A 62 -6.43 9.35 -1.48
CA GLY A 62 -6.15 7.97 -1.12
C GLY A 62 -7.13 7.52 -0.04
N SER A 63 -7.32 6.22 0.13
CA SER A 63 -8.10 5.69 1.26
C SER A 63 -7.15 5.16 2.32
N ALA A 64 -7.20 5.67 3.54
CA ALA A 64 -6.50 5.08 4.68
C ALA A 64 -7.46 4.17 5.46
N ILE A 65 -7.01 2.97 5.80
CA ILE A 65 -7.79 1.96 6.51
C ILE A 65 -6.93 1.42 7.65
N GLN A 66 -7.51 1.34 8.84
CA GLN A 66 -6.91 0.61 9.94
C GLN A 66 -7.54 -0.78 10.06
N PHE A 67 -6.70 -1.79 10.20
CA PHE A 67 -7.15 -3.15 10.47
C PHE A 67 -6.22 -3.82 11.47
N ALA A 68 -6.77 -4.76 12.23
CA ALA A 68 -6.02 -5.50 13.23
C ALA A 68 -5.91 -6.96 12.79
N LEU A 69 -4.70 -7.50 12.88
CA LEU A 69 -4.44 -8.93 12.81
C LEU A 69 -3.56 -9.31 14.02
N PRO A 70 -3.76 -10.46 14.67
CA PRO A 70 -2.84 -10.92 15.70
C PRO A 70 -1.47 -11.22 15.09
N TRP A 71 -0.41 -10.59 15.57
CA TRP A 71 0.95 -10.83 15.06
C TRP A 71 2.00 -10.66 16.14
N HIS A 72 2.95 -11.59 16.15
CA HIS A 72 4.12 -11.60 17.03
C HIS A 72 5.43 -11.44 16.24
N ALA A 73 5.37 -11.67 14.93
CA ALA A 73 6.48 -11.59 14.00
C ALA A 73 6.00 -10.99 12.66
N LEU A 74 6.92 -10.42 11.88
CA LEU A 74 6.56 -9.80 10.59
C LEU A 74 6.12 -10.84 9.55
N GLU A 75 6.55 -12.08 9.74
CA GLU A 75 6.24 -13.23 8.92
C GLU A 75 4.73 -13.50 8.90
N SER A 76 4.03 -13.34 10.04
CA SER A 76 2.57 -13.48 10.10
C SER A 76 1.85 -12.38 9.31
N ILE A 77 2.43 -11.18 9.26
CA ILE A 77 1.93 -10.09 8.42
C ILE A 77 2.21 -10.43 6.94
N ASP A 78 3.43 -10.89 6.63
CA ASP A 78 3.80 -11.30 5.28
C ASP A 78 2.87 -12.36 4.73
N GLU A 79 2.49 -13.40 5.50
CA GLU A 79 1.52 -14.42 5.04
C GLU A 79 0.21 -13.79 4.55
N THR A 80 -0.35 -12.89 5.36
CA THR A 80 -1.60 -12.19 5.05
C THR A 80 -1.45 -11.28 3.83
N LEU A 81 -0.34 -10.55 3.74
CA LEU A 81 -0.11 -9.59 2.65
C LEU A 81 0.30 -10.27 1.34
N LEU A 82 1.03 -11.38 1.41
CA LEU A 82 1.38 -12.20 0.26
C LEU A 82 0.13 -12.82 -0.36
N ASP A 83 -0.80 -13.33 0.45
CA ASP A 83 -2.07 -13.86 -0.06
C ASP A 83 -2.90 -12.77 -0.74
N ALA A 84 -3.05 -11.60 -0.11
CA ALA A 84 -3.79 -10.49 -0.69
C ALA A 84 -3.14 -9.97 -1.99
N ALA A 85 -1.82 -9.75 -2.00
CA ALA A 85 -1.08 -9.30 -3.17
C ALA A 85 -1.15 -10.34 -4.31
N TRP A 86 -1.04 -11.62 -3.98
CA TRP A 86 -1.16 -12.72 -4.94
C TRP A 86 -2.54 -12.75 -5.61
N ARG A 87 -3.61 -12.72 -4.82
CA ARG A 87 -5.00 -12.72 -5.30
C ARG A 87 -5.34 -11.47 -6.12
N LEU A 88 -4.70 -10.33 -5.82
CA LEU A 88 -4.80 -9.09 -6.61
C LEU A 88 -3.87 -9.05 -7.84
N GLY A 89 -3.17 -10.15 -8.13
CA GLY A 89 -2.32 -10.27 -9.32
C GLY A 89 -1.03 -9.46 -9.25
N ALA A 90 -0.61 -9.00 -8.07
CA ALA A 90 0.60 -8.22 -7.96
C ALA A 90 1.81 -9.02 -8.47
N TRP A 91 2.71 -8.37 -9.19
CA TRP A 91 3.95 -9.00 -9.66
C TRP A 91 4.97 -9.19 -8.53
N GLU A 92 5.00 -8.23 -7.59
CA GLU A 92 5.90 -8.21 -6.47
C GLU A 92 5.24 -7.61 -5.22
N LEU A 93 5.70 -8.06 -4.06
CA LEU A 93 5.46 -7.44 -2.76
C LEU A 93 6.81 -7.03 -2.18
N GLU A 94 7.00 -5.75 -1.90
CA GLU A 94 8.20 -5.22 -1.27
C GLU A 94 7.93 -4.98 0.21
N ARG A 95 8.75 -5.55 1.11
CA ARG A 95 8.81 -5.20 2.53
C ARG A 95 10.06 -4.37 2.79
N VAL A 96 9.90 -3.20 3.41
CA VAL A 96 10.98 -2.35 3.89
C VAL A 96 10.86 -2.21 5.40
N GLU A 97 11.93 -2.54 6.11
CA GLU A 97 12.07 -2.38 7.54
C GLU A 97 12.95 -1.16 7.82
N ARG A 98 12.56 -0.32 8.78
CA ARG A 98 13.27 0.89 9.16
C ARG A 98 13.39 1.00 10.66
N ARG A 99 14.54 1.51 11.12
CA ARG A 99 14.76 1.92 12.52
C ARG A 99 13.89 3.12 12.87
N GLY A 100 13.78 3.42 14.17
CA GLY A 100 13.08 4.61 14.66
C GLY A 100 13.62 5.89 14.03
N CYS A 101 12.73 6.72 13.50
CA CYS A 101 13.05 7.94 12.77
C CYS A 101 13.26 9.18 13.67
N ASN A 102 12.99 9.07 14.98
CA ASN A 102 13.29 10.09 15.99
C ASN A 102 14.47 9.67 16.89
N THR A 103 15.47 9.00 16.30
CA THR A 103 16.69 8.57 16.98
C THR A 103 17.86 9.50 16.62
N ILE A 104 18.84 9.61 17.52
CA ILE A 104 20.06 10.40 17.25
C ILE A 104 20.74 9.85 15.99
N GLY A 105 21.04 10.74 15.05
CA GLY A 105 21.61 10.39 13.74
C GLY A 105 20.58 9.96 12.69
N ALA A 106 19.28 10.16 12.91
CA ALA A 106 18.28 10.08 11.85
C ALA A 106 18.34 11.33 10.96
N SER A 107 18.42 11.13 9.65
CA SER A 107 18.39 12.21 8.66
C SER A 107 16.98 12.80 8.49
N ALA A 108 16.89 14.02 7.96
CA ALA A 108 15.60 14.60 7.56
C ALA A 108 14.83 13.72 6.55
N GLY A 109 15.56 12.99 5.69
CA GLY A 109 14.99 12.04 4.75
C GLY A 109 14.38 10.81 5.44
N GLU A 110 15.02 10.27 6.48
CA GLU A 110 14.44 9.19 7.30
C GLU A 110 13.19 9.66 8.03
N ALA A 111 13.19 10.88 8.58
CA ALA A 111 12.02 11.46 9.23
C ALA A 111 10.86 11.67 8.26
N LEU A 112 11.13 12.15 7.03
CA LEU A 112 10.11 12.29 5.99
C LEU A 112 9.56 10.93 5.55
N ALA A 113 10.42 9.95 5.29
CA ALA A 113 10.01 8.61 4.87
C ALA A 113 9.14 7.91 5.94
N CYS A 114 9.39 8.19 7.21
CA CYS A 114 8.61 7.74 8.35
C CYS A 114 7.19 8.33 8.32
N ARG A 115 7.05 9.66 8.15
CA ARG A 115 5.74 10.33 8.00
C ARG A 115 4.96 9.81 6.80
N GLN A 116 5.62 9.72 5.64
CA GLN A 116 5.01 9.22 4.40
C GLN A 116 4.57 7.75 4.51
N ALA A 117 5.25 6.92 5.30
CA ALA A 117 4.82 5.54 5.53
C ALA A 117 3.47 5.46 6.27
N PHE A 118 3.12 6.48 7.04
CA PHE A 118 1.83 6.62 7.70
C PHE A 118 0.90 7.59 6.96
N GLY A 119 1.21 7.97 5.72
CA GLY A 119 0.33 8.78 4.90
C GLY A 119 0.35 10.28 5.20
N ASP A 120 1.29 10.74 6.04
CA ASP A 120 1.53 12.16 6.25
C ASP A 120 2.47 12.69 5.15
N TYR A 121 1.86 13.36 4.18
CA TYR A 121 2.51 13.99 3.03
C TYR A 121 2.62 15.52 3.17
N ASP A 122 2.28 16.09 4.33
CA ASP A 122 2.16 17.53 4.51
C ASP A 122 3.52 18.23 4.46
N GLY A 123 3.77 18.91 3.35
CA GLY A 123 4.92 19.77 3.11
C GLY A 123 4.62 21.01 2.26
N GLY A 124 3.34 21.34 1.99
CA GLY A 124 3.01 22.50 1.16
C GLY A 124 1.55 23.01 1.29
N PRO A 125 1.24 24.20 0.73
CA PRO A 125 0.00 24.96 0.99
C PRO A 125 -1.28 24.37 0.37
N SER A 126 -1.17 23.25 -0.35
CA SER A 126 -2.28 22.52 -0.95
C SER A 126 -2.59 21.26 -0.13
N ALA A 127 -2.72 21.41 1.18
CA ALA A 127 -3.09 20.38 2.15
C ALA A 127 -4.59 20.00 2.06
N GLY A 128 -5.07 19.74 0.85
CA GLY A 128 -6.43 19.30 0.59
C GLY A 128 -6.51 17.79 0.75
N CYS A 129 -6.74 17.32 1.97
CA CYS A 129 -7.11 15.95 2.36
C CYS A 129 -6.62 14.87 1.39
N HIS A 130 -5.32 14.58 1.38
CA HIS A 130 -4.76 13.51 0.54
C HIS A 130 -5.24 12.12 0.96
N LEU A 131 -5.82 11.96 2.14
CA LEU A 131 -6.37 10.69 2.60
C LEU A 131 -7.79 10.90 3.12
N VAL A 132 -8.70 10.04 2.67
CA VAL A 132 -9.95 9.79 3.39
C VAL A 132 -9.59 8.92 4.59
N ASP A 133 -9.78 9.45 5.78
CA ASP A 133 -9.26 8.86 7.00
C ASP A 133 -10.23 7.82 7.60
N GLY A 134 -9.96 6.54 7.34
CA GLY A 134 -10.53 5.39 8.05
C GLY A 134 -9.54 4.76 9.05
N ALA A 135 -8.53 5.52 9.51
CA ALA A 135 -7.46 5.04 10.36
C ALA A 135 -7.29 5.91 11.63
N PRO A 136 -8.15 5.73 12.66
CA PRO A 136 -8.20 6.63 13.81
C PRO A 136 -6.89 6.70 14.61
N ASP A 137 -6.11 5.61 14.68
CA ASP A 137 -4.89 5.56 15.50
C ASP A 137 -3.62 5.88 14.70
N ARG A 138 -3.75 6.35 13.45
CA ARG A 138 -2.62 6.58 12.53
C ARG A 138 -1.52 7.45 13.13
N ASP A 139 -1.89 8.56 13.78
CA ASP A 139 -0.93 9.49 14.38
C ASP A 139 -0.24 8.90 15.62
N GLU A 140 -0.93 8.06 16.39
CA GLU A 140 -0.32 7.34 17.52
C GLU A 140 0.64 6.26 17.03
N LEU A 141 0.25 5.49 16.01
CA LEU A 141 1.08 4.47 15.38
C LEU A 141 2.31 5.09 14.71
N MET A 142 2.18 6.26 14.08
CA MET A 142 3.31 7.01 13.53
C MET A 142 4.29 7.44 14.63
N ARG A 143 3.78 7.98 15.76
CA ARG A 143 4.63 8.36 16.90
C ARG A 143 5.32 7.14 17.52
N LEU A 144 4.65 6.00 17.57
CA LEU A 144 5.22 4.74 18.03
C LEU A 144 6.32 4.25 17.10
N ALA A 145 6.08 4.27 15.79
CA ALA A 145 7.05 3.94 14.76
C ALA A 145 8.27 4.88 14.77
N ALA A 146 8.07 6.15 15.07
CA ALA A 146 9.18 7.10 15.19
C ALA A 146 10.16 6.72 16.31
N ARG A 147 9.68 6.07 17.37
CA ARG A 147 10.52 5.59 18.48
C ARG A 147 11.10 4.21 18.22
N ASN A 148 10.28 3.27 17.74
CA ASN A 148 10.63 1.84 17.71
C ASN A 148 11.09 1.35 16.32
N GLY A 149 10.81 2.12 15.27
CA GLY A 149 10.91 1.67 13.89
C GLY A 149 9.57 1.17 13.34
N TYR A 150 9.57 0.82 12.06
CA TYR A 150 8.39 0.33 11.35
C TYR A 150 8.76 -0.60 10.21
N ALA A 151 7.78 -1.41 9.80
CA ALA A 151 7.82 -2.14 8.55
C ALA A 151 6.74 -1.58 7.62
N ARG A 152 7.07 -1.43 6.34
CA ARG A 152 6.15 -1.01 5.29
C ARG A 152 6.19 -2.03 4.16
N TRP A 153 5.01 -2.42 3.71
CA TRP A 153 4.80 -3.21 2.53
C TRP A 153 4.26 -2.36 1.40
N LEU A 154 4.65 -2.69 0.17
CA LEU A 154 4.15 -2.07 -1.06
C LEU A 154 3.92 -3.15 -2.10
N PHE A 155 2.74 -3.16 -2.71
CA PHE A 155 2.49 -3.92 -3.92
C PHE A 155 1.59 -3.13 -4.87
N ARG A 156 1.60 -3.51 -6.15
CA ARG A 156 0.78 -2.90 -7.21
C ARG A 156 -0.15 -3.96 -7.77
N PRO A 157 -1.47 -3.83 -7.58
CA PRO A 157 -2.42 -4.82 -8.07
C PRO A 157 -2.54 -4.75 -9.59
N VAL A 158 -2.79 -5.90 -10.22
CA VAL A 158 -3.22 -5.96 -11.62
C VAL A 158 -4.75 -6.03 -11.66
N LYS A 159 -5.36 -6.90 -10.86
CA LYS A 159 -6.82 -6.95 -10.69
C LYS A 159 -7.34 -5.64 -10.12
N GLY A 160 -8.19 -4.95 -10.88
CA GLY A 160 -8.72 -3.62 -10.52
C GLY A 160 -7.67 -2.51 -10.46
N GLY A 161 -6.44 -2.77 -10.89
CA GLY A 161 -5.32 -1.84 -10.84
C GLY A 161 -4.98 -1.19 -12.18
N LEU A 162 -4.13 -0.16 -12.13
CA LEU A 162 -3.63 0.52 -13.33
C LEU A 162 -2.84 -0.42 -14.25
N LEU A 163 -2.11 -1.38 -13.67
CA LEU A 163 -1.20 -2.27 -14.40
C LEU A 163 -1.93 -3.17 -15.41
N ARG A 164 -3.22 -3.45 -15.22
CA ARG A 164 -4.03 -4.18 -16.20
C ARG A 164 -4.08 -3.47 -17.56
N MET A 165 -3.91 -2.14 -17.60
CA MET A 165 -3.89 -1.38 -18.85
C MET A 165 -2.55 -1.42 -19.59
N LEU A 166 -1.48 -1.89 -18.93
CA LEU A 166 -0.13 -1.90 -19.51
C LEU A 166 0.21 -3.19 -20.27
N ASP A 167 -0.69 -4.18 -20.25
CA ASP A 167 -0.54 -5.50 -20.90
C ASP A 167 0.84 -6.15 -20.65
N GLU A 168 1.37 -5.94 -19.44
CA GLU A 168 2.63 -6.56 -19.03
C GLU A 168 2.44 -8.07 -18.92
N ARG A 169 3.34 -8.82 -19.55
CA ARG A 169 3.22 -10.27 -19.59
C ARG A 169 3.44 -10.90 -18.22
N ASP A 170 2.47 -11.66 -17.76
CA ASP A 170 2.55 -12.53 -16.59
C ASP A 170 1.75 -13.80 -16.86
N ASP A 171 2.46 -14.92 -17.07
CA ASP A 171 1.83 -16.19 -17.45
C ASP A 171 1.15 -16.87 -16.25
N THR A 172 1.14 -16.23 -15.08
CA THR A 172 0.50 -16.74 -13.85
C THR A 172 -0.84 -16.09 -13.54
N LEU A 173 -1.27 -15.07 -14.32
CA LEU A 173 -2.52 -14.36 -14.08
C LEU A 173 -3.74 -15.08 -14.69
N ASP A 174 -4.85 -15.01 -13.98
CA ASP A 174 -6.17 -15.37 -14.49
C ASP A 174 -6.74 -14.25 -15.40
N ALA A 175 -7.85 -14.51 -16.10
CA ALA A 175 -8.46 -13.55 -17.04
C ALA A 175 -8.94 -12.23 -16.40
N ASP A 176 -9.16 -12.22 -15.09
CA ASP A 176 -9.51 -11.02 -14.33
C ASP A 176 -8.28 -10.24 -13.82
N GLY A 177 -7.07 -10.72 -14.12
CA GLY A 177 -5.80 -10.17 -13.65
C GLY A 177 -5.49 -10.51 -12.20
N GLY A 178 -6.19 -11.47 -11.59
CA GLY A 178 -5.90 -12.02 -10.27
C GLY A 178 -5.20 -13.38 -10.35
N ARG A 179 -5.14 -14.07 -9.20
CA ARG A 179 -4.66 -15.45 -9.10
C ARG A 179 -5.44 -16.22 -8.04
N GLN A 180 -5.54 -17.54 -8.18
CA GLN A 180 -6.19 -18.39 -7.19
C GLN A 180 -5.33 -18.57 -5.93
N PRO A 181 -5.89 -18.45 -4.72
CA PRO A 181 -5.17 -18.76 -3.49
C PRO A 181 -4.87 -20.27 -3.34
N PRO A 182 -3.91 -20.66 -2.49
CA PRO A 182 -3.07 -19.79 -1.67
C PRO A 182 -1.87 -19.22 -2.46
N CYS A 183 -1.27 -18.14 -1.95
CA CYS A 183 0.02 -17.66 -2.45
C CYS A 183 1.10 -18.74 -2.24
N PRO A 184 1.87 -19.13 -3.29
CA PRO A 184 2.90 -20.16 -3.17
C PRO A 184 4.21 -19.64 -2.54
N VAL A 185 4.34 -18.33 -2.33
CA VAL A 185 5.56 -17.70 -1.81
C VAL A 185 5.52 -17.67 -0.29
N LEU A 186 6.59 -18.17 0.34
CA LEU A 186 6.72 -18.18 1.79
C LEU A 186 7.28 -16.86 2.34
N PRO A 187 6.85 -16.43 3.54
CA PRO A 187 7.45 -15.32 4.26
C PRO A 187 8.95 -15.50 4.48
N ARG A 188 9.64 -14.37 4.65
CA ARG A 188 11.06 -14.36 5.04
C ARG A 188 11.22 -13.72 6.42
N PRO A 189 12.21 -14.18 7.20
CA PRO A 189 12.44 -13.64 8.52
C PRO A 189 12.69 -12.14 8.51
N ALA A 190 12.34 -11.46 9.60
CA ALA A 190 12.63 -10.04 9.77
C ALA A 190 14.14 -9.76 9.63
N GLY A 191 14.49 -8.64 8.99
CA GLY A 191 15.87 -8.21 8.85
C GLY A 191 16.36 -7.42 10.07
N HIS A 192 17.68 -7.24 10.19
CA HIS A 192 18.24 -6.46 11.30
C HIS A 192 18.19 -4.95 11.01
N ARG A 193 17.44 -4.20 11.82
CA ARG A 193 17.38 -2.71 11.92
C ARG A 193 16.91 -1.95 10.67
N SER A 194 17.38 -2.31 9.49
CA SER A 194 16.97 -1.75 8.21
C SER A 194 17.23 -2.76 7.11
N ALA A 195 16.15 -3.23 6.50
CA ALA A 195 16.22 -4.28 5.49
C ALA A 195 15.20 -4.01 4.38
N ARG A 196 15.47 -4.56 3.20
CA ARG A 196 14.55 -4.59 2.08
C ARG A 196 14.44 -6.01 1.60
N THR A 197 13.22 -6.51 1.57
CA THR A 197 12.86 -7.84 1.09
C THR A 197 11.91 -7.69 -0.07
N LEU A 198 12.20 -8.33 -1.19
CA LEU A 198 11.34 -8.34 -2.37
C LEU A 198 10.84 -9.76 -2.62
N TYR A 199 9.53 -9.95 -2.51
CA TYR A 199 8.84 -11.19 -2.85
C TYR A 199 8.41 -11.13 -4.32
N ARG A 200 8.92 -12.06 -5.14
CA ARG A 200 8.52 -12.22 -6.54
C ARG A 200 7.31 -13.14 -6.60
N LEU A 201 6.21 -12.63 -7.13
CA LEU A 201 4.93 -13.34 -7.23
C LEU A 201 4.68 -13.79 -8.68
N GLY A 202 4.74 -12.85 -9.63
CA GLY A 202 4.53 -13.13 -11.04
C GLY A 202 5.71 -13.85 -11.71
N ALA A 203 5.43 -14.49 -12.84
CA ALA A 203 6.46 -15.17 -13.62
C ALA A 203 6.15 -15.11 -15.13
N ILE A 204 7.20 -14.92 -15.94
CA ILE A 204 7.14 -15.10 -17.38
C ILE A 204 7.79 -16.45 -17.71
N ARG A 205 6.99 -17.36 -18.24
CA ARG A 205 7.37 -18.66 -18.78
C ARG A 205 7.55 -18.53 -20.29
N GLY A 206 8.71 -17.98 -20.69
CA GLY A 206 9.11 -17.86 -22.08
C GLY A 206 10.32 -16.97 -22.26
N ILE A 207 11.06 -17.17 -23.35
CA ILE A 207 12.13 -16.24 -23.74
C ILE A 207 11.45 -15.00 -24.34
N LEU A 208 11.69 -13.84 -23.73
CA LEU A 208 11.33 -12.55 -24.31
C LEU A 208 12.27 -12.30 -25.49
N MET A 209 11.84 -12.61 -26.71
CA MET A 209 12.52 -12.09 -27.91
C MET A 209 12.10 -10.63 -28.07
N ARG A 210 13.06 -9.72 -27.95
CA ARG A 210 12.91 -8.28 -28.24
C ARG A 210 13.23 -8.02 -29.70
#